data_AF-A0A4V0HUQ1-F1
#
_entry.id   AF-A0A4V0HUQ1-F1
#
_cell.length_a   1.000
_cell.length_b   1.000
_cell.length_c   1.000
_cell.angle_alpha   90.00
_cell.angle_beta   90.00
_cell.angle_gamma   90.00
#
_symmetry.space_group_name_H-M   'P 1'
#
loop_
_entity.id
_entity.type
_entity.pdbx_description
1 polymer ?
#
loop_
_entity_poly.entity_id
_entity_poly.type
_entity_poly.pdbx_seq_one_letter_code
_entity_poly.pdbx_strand_id
1 'polypeptide(L)'
;MWSGAALLAVCGGCCALAAGCSSTQDYPPNLSFPSRTDRLVLKVPESQPPGPSLAGETAKELAALDTAGGKTLDPTTLPAEKRTALDKTLRDLFGTPAAPHVKVDPEADAAAERLGLAADKLPEASRLFRRHCLQCHNLAGDGQGTASNVVPPPRDMRRGQFKFTTTGGVKPRRSDLTRTLHDGLKGTAMPAFSLLPEAERDLLARFATYLSVRGQTEFETLAALGAGDVQDVPAFASSRAKVIVTEWEKAENAPPLPGIAPEPDDGEPESPTQAEAVRRGFTLFTAKADNACITCHGDFGRKPALRYDVWGTVAKPADLTTPNVFKGGKNPADVFARVRVGIPAVGMPAHPEMTDRQVWDLVRFVRSLPYPRELPPDVRAAVYPGQ
;
A
#
# COMPACT_ATOMS: atom_id res chain seq x y z
N MET A 1 31.39 69.06 -26.72
CA MET A 1 32.01 70.02 -25.76
C MET A 1 31.02 70.24 -24.62
N TRP A 2 31.47 69.92 -23.40
CA TRP A 2 31.02 70.44 -22.10
C TRP A 2 29.60 70.10 -21.62
N SER A 3 29.58 69.06 -20.77
CA SER A 3 29.18 69.09 -19.36
C SER A 3 27.83 69.70 -18.96
N GLY A 4 26.94 68.84 -18.44
CA GLY A 4 25.80 69.23 -17.59
C GLY A 4 25.80 68.36 -16.33
N ALA A 5 26.05 69.00 -15.19
CA ALA A 5 26.27 68.40 -13.89
C ALA A 5 25.00 67.84 -13.22
N ALA A 6 25.26 66.96 -12.24
CA ALA A 6 24.35 66.27 -11.36
C ALA A 6 23.43 67.20 -10.54
N LEU A 7 22.22 66.72 -10.27
CA LEU A 7 21.43 67.12 -9.10
C LEU A 7 20.88 65.87 -8.39
N LEU A 8 21.31 65.72 -7.14
CA LEU A 8 20.80 64.76 -6.16
C LEU A 8 19.30 64.94 -5.95
N ALA A 9 18.55 63.84 -6.00
CA ALA A 9 17.18 63.76 -5.50
C ALA A 9 17.04 62.57 -4.54
N VAL A 10 17.09 62.92 -3.25
CA VAL A 10 16.29 62.40 -2.12
C VAL A 10 15.99 60.89 -2.11
N CYS A 11 16.76 60.18 -1.27
CA CYS A 11 16.30 58.96 -0.60
C CYS A 11 15.05 59.25 0.23
N GLY A 12 13.97 58.51 0.01
CA GLY A 12 12.77 58.62 0.83
C GLY A 12 11.71 57.58 0.52
N GLY A 13 11.88 56.37 1.08
CA GLY A 13 10.77 55.51 1.46
C GLY A 13 10.05 54.74 0.36
N CYS A 14 10.42 53.47 0.19
CA CYS A 14 9.46 52.38 -0.08
C CYS A 14 10.12 51.01 0.19
N CYS A 15 10.59 50.83 1.43
CA CYS A 15 10.87 49.49 1.97
C CYS A 15 9.73 49.12 2.92
N ALA A 16 8.70 48.45 2.41
CA ALA A 16 7.91 47.44 3.13
C ALA A 16 6.74 46.98 2.24
N LEU A 17 6.39 45.70 2.37
CA LEU A 17 5.26 44.98 1.74
C LEU A 17 5.64 44.06 0.57
N ALA A 18 6.70 43.28 0.74
CA ALA A 18 6.71 41.89 0.26
C ALA A 18 6.39 40.96 1.45
N ALA A 19 5.17 41.08 1.99
CA ALA A 19 4.61 40.01 2.81
C ALA A 19 4.23 38.88 1.84
N GLY A 20 5.17 37.97 1.60
CA GLY A 20 4.93 36.76 0.84
C GLY A 20 3.74 36.01 1.43
N CYS A 21 2.89 35.47 0.55
CA CYS A 21 1.83 34.54 0.92
C CYS A 21 2.44 33.24 1.47
N SER A 22 2.90 33.23 2.72
CA SER A 22 3.17 31.99 3.46
C SER A 22 1.90 31.59 4.21
N SER A 23 0.84 31.25 3.50
CA SER A 23 -0.20 30.44 4.14
C SER A 23 0.37 29.03 4.23
N THR A 24 1.05 28.70 5.34
CA THR A 24 1.15 27.30 5.73
C THR A 24 -0.28 26.79 5.77
N GLN A 25 -0.63 25.84 4.89
CA GLN A 25 -1.93 25.19 4.92
C GLN A 25 -1.99 24.27 6.14
N ASP A 26 -1.95 24.86 7.31
CA ASP A 26 -2.13 24.19 8.58
C ASP A 26 -3.57 23.69 8.66
N TYR A 27 -3.75 22.54 9.29
CA TYR A 27 -5.07 22.08 9.63
C TYR A 27 -5.68 23.03 10.68
N PRO A 28 -6.99 23.31 10.62
CA PRO A 28 -7.67 23.95 11.74
C PRO A 28 -7.37 23.17 13.03
N PRO A 29 -6.99 23.82 14.14
CA PRO A 29 -6.59 23.11 15.37
C PRO A 29 -7.67 22.16 15.92
N ASN A 30 -8.94 22.48 15.68
CA ASN A 30 -10.10 21.71 16.10
C ASN A 30 -10.59 20.69 15.06
N LEU A 31 -9.96 20.61 13.88
CA LEU A 31 -10.30 19.59 12.90
C LEU A 31 -10.07 18.21 13.52
N SER A 32 -11.05 17.33 13.39
CA SER A 32 -10.94 15.94 13.81
C SER A 32 -10.95 15.04 12.59
N PHE A 33 -10.33 13.86 12.71
CA PHE A 33 -10.60 12.79 11.76
C PHE A 33 -12.09 12.47 11.76
N PRO A 34 -12.72 12.27 10.59
CA PRO A 34 -14.15 11.97 10.52
C PRO A 34 -14.43 10.58 11.10
N SER A 35 -15.60 10.43 11.72
CA SER A 35 -16.10 9.13 12.15
C SER A 35 -16.31 8.23 10.93
N ARG A 36 -15.92 6.95 11.05
CA ARG A 36 -16.07 5.99 9.96
C ARG A 36 -17.54 5.71 9.62
N THR A 37 -17.88 5.81 8.34
CA THR A 37 -19.23 5.56 7.79
C THR A 37 -19.25 4.58 6.62
N ASP A 38 -18.10 4.30 6.01
CA ASP A 38 -17.99 3.30 4.95
C ASP A 38 -18.12 1.86 5.49
N ARG A 39 -18.66 0.98 4.64
CA ARG A 39 -18.83 -0.45 4.96
C ARG A 39 -17.50 -1.13 5.22
N LEU A 40 -17.45 -1.91 6.29
CA LEU A 40 -16.32 -2.78 6.61
C LEU A 40 -16.49 -4.12 5.91
N VAL A 41 -15.50 -4.55 5.14
CA VAL A 41 -15.48 -5.91 4.58
C VAL A 41 -14.92 -6.87 5.63
N LEU A 42 -15.77 -7.66 6.28
CA LEU A 42 -15.37 -8.62 7.30
C LEU A 42 -14.94 -9.96 6.68
N LYS A 43 -15.59 -10.37 5.60
CA LYS A 43 -15.26 -11.56 4.80
C LYS A 43 -15.50 -11.24 3.32
N VAL A 44 -14.58 -11.64 2.45
CA VAL A 44 -14.78 -11.57 1.00
C VAL A 44 -15.47 -12.85 0.49
N PRO A 45 -16.23 -12.80 -0.61
CA PRO A 45 -16.71 -14.00 -1.28
C PRO A 45 -15.58 -14.98 -1.65
N GLU A 46 -15.88 -16.27 -1.57
CA GLU A 46 -14.96 -17.35 -2.01
C GLU A 46 -15.02 -17.56 -3.54
N SER A 47 -16.13 -17.16 -4.16
CA SER A 47 -16.32 -17.20 -5.61
C SER A 47 -15.50 -16.12 -6.32
N GLN A 48 -15.25 -16.33 -7.62
CA GLN A 48 -14.61 -15.31 -8.46
C GLN A 48 -15.57 -14.12 -8.67
N PRO A 49 -15.06 -12.88 -8.68
CA PRO A 49 -15.84 -11.72 -9.08
C PRO A 49 -16.36 -11.86 -10.51
N PRO A 50 -17.58 -11.36 -10.82
CA PRO A 50 -18.17 -11.45 -12.15
C PRO A 50 -17.46 -10.59 -13.20
N GLY A 51 -16.65 -9.62 -12.77
CA GLY A 51 -15.93 -8.70 -13.66
C GLY A 51 -14.97 -7.82 -12.87
N PRO A 52 -14.19 -6.95 -13.55
CA PRO A 52 -13.30 -5.99 -12.90
C PRO A 52 -14.10 -4.90 -12.18
N SER A 53 -13.49 -4.28 -11.17
CA SER A 53 -14.05 -3.10 -10.52
C SER A 53 -14.16 -1.92 -11.48
N LEU A 54 -15.19 -1.09 -11.28
CA LEU A 54 -15.45 0.10 -12.07
C LEU A 54 -15.15 1.38 -11.27
N ALA A 55 -14.66 2.41 -11.96
CA ALA A 55 -14.33 3.68 -11.32
C ALA A 55 -15.59 4.31 -10.71
N GLY A 56 -15.53 4.69 -9.43
CA GLY A 56 -16.64 5.32 -8.72
C GLY A 56 -17.74 4.37 -8.23
N GLU A 57 -17.66 3.07 -8.52
CA GLU A 57 -18.69 2.09 -8.13
C GLU A 57 -18.35 1.34 -6.82
N THR A 58 -17.22 1.64 -6.17
CA THR A 58 -16.72 0.91 -4.99
C THR A 58 -17.80 0.72 -3.91
N ALA A 59 -18.53 1.77 -3.52
CA ALA A 59 -19.56 1.66 -2.47
C ALA A 59 -20.67 0.65 -2.83
N LYS A 60 -21.08 0.62 -4.10
CA LYS A 60 -22.07 -0.33 -4.62
C LYS A 60 -21.51 -1.74 -4.69
N GLU A 61 -20.25 -1.90 -5.14
CA GLU A 61 -19.54 -3.18 -5.14
C GLU A 61 -19.48 -3.78 -3.73
N LEU A 62 -19.13 -2.97 -2.73
CA LEU A 62 -19.08 -3.40 -1.32
C LEU A 62 -20.46 -3.81 -0.79
N ALA A 63 -21.51 -3.07 -1.13
CA ALA A 63 -22.87 -3.41 -0.72
C ALA A 63 -23.37 -4.74 -1.32
N ALA A 64 -22.87 -5.13 -2.50
CA ALA A 64 -23.24 -6.37 -3.16
C ALA A 64 -22.52 -7.62 -2.60
N LEU A 65 -21.45 -7.44 -1.80
CA LEU A 65 -20.64 -8.56 -1.31
C LEU A 65 -21.43 -9.56 -0.46
N ASP A 66 -22.37 -9.09 0.36
CA ASP A 66 -23.20 -9.97 1.21
C ASP A 66 -24.05 -10.93 0.35
N THR A 67 -24.57 -10.45 -0.77
CA THR A 67 -25.33 -11.28 -1.72
C THR A 67 -24.42 -12.27 -2.46
N ALA A 68 -23.15 -11.95 -2.63
CA ALA A 68 -22.15 -12.84 -3.24
C ALA A 68 -21.54 -13.85 -2.25
N GLY A 69 -22.01 -13.91 -0.99
CA GLY A 69 -21.49 -14.82 0.04
C GLY A 69 -20.31 -14.26 0.85
N GLY A 70 -20.02 -12.97 0.73
CA GLY A 70 -19.17 -12.21 1.64
C GLY A 70 -19.89 -11.81 2.92
N LYS A 71 -19.22 -11.00 3.74
CA LYS A 71 -19.80 -10.40 4.95
C LYS A 71 -19.30 -8.97 5.11
N THR A 72 -20.21 -8.02 5.22
CA THR A 72 -19.93 -6.62 5.50
C THR A 72 -20.61 -6.15 6.77
N LEU A 73 -20.13 -5.03 7.32
CA LEU A 73 -20.75 -4.31 8.43
C LEU A 73 -20.87 -2.85 8.05
N ASP A 74 -22.06 -2.30 8.17
CA ASP A 74 -22.30 -0.86 8.08
C ASP A 74 -22.07 -0.24 9.47
N PRO A 75 -21.01 0.57 9.69
CA PRO A 75 -20.75 1.16 10.99
C PRO A 75 -21.89 2.06 11.48
N THR A 76 -22.73 2.59 10.57
CA THR A 76 -23.80 3.51 10.92
C THR A 76 -24.96 2.85 11.66
N THR A 77 -25.07 1.52 11.58
CA THR A 77 -26.08 0.74 12.31
C THR A 77 -25.66 0.39 13.74
N LEU A 78 -24.40 0.65 14.13
CA LEU A 78 -23.91 0.44 15.48
C LEU A 78 -24.43 1.53 16.44
N PRO A 79 -24.57 1.26 17.76
CA PRO A 79 -25.03 2.25 18.72
C PRO A 79 -24.21 3.54 18.68
N ALA A 80 -24.89 4.68 18.50
CA ALA A 80 -24.24 5.99 18.35
C ALA A 80 -23.36 6.38 19.56
N GLU A 81 -23.77 5.98 20.76
CA GLU A 81 -22.97 6.16 21.99
C GLU A 81 -21.63 5.43 21.90
N LYS A 82 -21.63 4.17 21.47
CA LYS A 82 -20.41 3.36 21.33
C LYS A 82 -19.48 3.91 20.24
N ARG A 83 -20.05 4.43 19.13
CA ARG A 83 -19.28 5.11 18.08
C ARG A 83 -18.65 6.41 18.58
N THR A 84 -19.41 7.21 19.32
CA THR A 84 -18.91 8.46 19.93
C THR A 84 -17.80 8.18 20.94
N ALA A 85 -17.95 7.12 21.74
CA ALA A 85 -16.91 6.66 22.66
C ALA A 85 -15.64 6.26 21.90
N LEU A 86 -15.76 5.51 20.80
CA LEU A 86 -14.63 5.16 19.94
C LEU A 86 -13.95 6.39 19.35
N ASP A 87 -14.70 7.34 18.79
CA ASP A 87 -14.13 8.57 18.21
C ASP A 87 -13.36 9.39 19.25
N LYS A 88 -13.88 9.47 20.48
CA LYS A 88 -13.19 10.09 21.61
C LYS A 88 -11.90 9.32 21.93
N THR A 89 -11.97 8.01 22.11
CA THR A 89 -10.79 7.19 22.39
C THR A 89 -9.73 7.30 21.31
N LEU A 90 -10.10 7.27 20.02
CA LEU A 90 -9.15 7.45 18.92
C LEU A 90 -8.51 8.84 18.95
N ARG A 91 -9.24 9.89 19.33
CA ARG A 91 -8.66 11.22 19.49
C ARG A 91 -7.68 11.27 20.68
N ASP A 92 -8.01 10.61 21.79
CA ASP A 92 -7.13 10.55 22.95
C ASP A 92 -5.83 9.79 22.63
N LEU A 93 -5.96 8.62 21.98
CA LEU A 93 -4.83 7.75 21.60
C LEU A 93 -3.98 8.32 20.47
N PHE A 94 -4.60 8.98 19.48
CA PHE A 94 -3.93 9.32 18.21
C PHE A 94 -3.88 10.81 17.87
N GLY A 95 -4.61 11.66 18.60
CA GLY A 95 -4.62 13.10 18.37
C GLY A 95 -5.50 13.54 17.19
N THR A 96 -5.14 14.67 16.59
CA THR A 96 -5.86 15.31 15.48
C THR A 96 -4.98 15.40 14.24
N PRO A 97 -5.51 15.74 13.05
CA PRO A 97 -4.66 16.00 11.88
C PRO A 97 -3.62 17.12 12.11
N ALA A 98 -3.93 18.12 12.94
CA ALA A 98 -3.03 19.21 13.28
C ALA A 98 -1.96 18.82 14.30
N ALA A 99 -2.31 17.96 15.26
CA ALA A 99 -1.44 17.47 16.32
C ALA A 99 -1.57 15.95 16.47
N PRO A 100 -1.09 15.17 15.48
CA PRO A 100 -1.10 13.71 15.56
C PRO A 100 -0.05 13.22 16.55
N HIS A 101 -0.39 12.16 17.30
CA HIS A 101 0.51 11.50 18.25
C HIS A 101 0.17 10.00 18.34
N VAL A 102 0.98 9.20 19.04
CA VAL A 102 0.59 7.85 19.48
C VAL A 102 0.81 7.81 20.99
N LYS A 103 -0.28 7.64 21.75
CA LYS A 103 -0.28 7.61 23.22
C LYS A 103 -1.20 6.48 23.69
N VAL A 104 -0.63 5.29 23.83
CA VAL A 104 -1.37 4.06 24.14
C VAL A 104 -1.01 3.57 25.54
N ASP A 105 0.24 3.20 25.75
CA ASP A 105 0.82 2.83 27.03
C ASP A 105 2.36 2.95 26.94
N PRO A 106 3.12 2.91 28.06
CA PRO A 106 4.57 3.14 28.01
C PRO A 106 5.35 2.20 27.07
N GLU A 107 4.89 0.96 26.89
CA GLU A 107 5.56 -0.03 26.04
C GLU A 107 5.28 0.24 24.55
N ALA A 108 4.00 0.44 24.22
CA ALA A 108 3.56 0.77 22.86
C ALA A 108 4.06 2.14 22.43
N ASP A 109 4.13 3.12 23.33
CA ASP A 109 4.66 4.45 23.04
C ASP A 109 6.15 4.36 22.67
N ALA A 110 6.93 3.55 23.41
CA ALA A 110 8.34 3.31 23.08
C ALA A 110 8.51 2.59 21.74
N ALA A 111 7.61 1.65 21.39
CA ALA A 111 7.61 1.01 20.08
C ALA A 111 7.22 1.98 18.95
N ALA A 112 6.23 2.85 19.19
CA ALA A 112 5.82 3.90 18.25
C ALA A 112 6.96 4.90 17.98
N GLU A 113 7.73 5.27 19.00
CA GLU A 113 8.95 6.08 18.87
C GLU A 113 9.99 5.40 17.96
N ARG A 114 10.27 4.10 18.15
CA ARG A 114 11.20 3.33 17.29
C ARG A 114 10.70 3.21 15.85
N LEU A 115 9.38 3.15 15.65
CA LEU A 115 8.73 3.22 14.33
C LEU A 115 8.76 4.63 13.72
N GLY A 116 9.25 5.64 14.44
CA GLY A 116 9.31 7.02 13.99
C GLY A 116 7.97 7.74 14.01
N LEU A 117 7.02 7.26 14.83
CA LEU A 117 5.67 7.83 15.03
C LEU A 117 5.65 8.82 16.21
N ALA A 118 6.77 9.50 16.43
CA ALA A 118 6.97 10.51 17.46
C ALA A 118 6.13 11.78 17.19
N ALA A 119 5.64 12.41 18.26
CA ALA A 119 4.76 13.57 18.17
C ALA A 119 5.42 14.83 17.55
N ASP A 120 6.75 14.92 17.52
CA ASP A 120 7.46 16.04 16.92
C ASP A 120 7.51 15.96 15.38
N LYS A 121 7.53 14.74 14.81
CA LYS A 121 7.60 14.51 13.35
C LYS A 121 6.23 14.36 12.69
N LEU A 122 5.26 13.78 13.38
CA LEU A 122 3.94 13.52 12.80
C LEU A 122 3.19 14.78 12.32
N PRO A 123 3.25 15.97 12.97
CA PRO A 123 2.60 17.17 12.45
C PRO A 123 3.16 17.64 11.11
N GLU A 124 4.48 17.52 10.89
CA GLU A 124 5.10 17.81 9.59
C GLU A 124 4.67 16.79 8.54
N ALA A 125 4.72 15.51 8.91
CA ALA A 125 4.30 14.40 8.05
C ALA A 125 2.83 14.51 7.62
N SER A 126 1.94 14.92 8.53
CA SER A 126 0.52 15.18 8.28
C SER A 126 0.30 16.29 7.26
N ARG A 127 1.09 17.37 7.32
CA ARG A 127 1.05 18.47 6.34
C ARG A 127 1.56 18.02 4.97
N LEU A 128 2.62 17.23 4.93
CA LEU A 128 3.11 16.63 3.68
C LEU A 128 2.04 15.73 3.04
N PHE A 129 1.41 14.87 3.84
CA PHE A 129 0.32 14.01 3.37
C PHE A 129 -0.87 14.84 2.86
N ARG A 130 -1.22 15.94 3.54
CA ARG A 130 -2.25 16.88 3.07
C ARG A 130 -1.97 17.37 1.66
N ARG A 131 -0.71 17.76 1.40
CA ARG A 131 -0.29 18.35 0.12
C ARG A 131 -0.22 17.32 -1.01
N HIS A 132 0.23 16.10 -0.71
CA HIS A 132 0.61 15.14 -1.74
C HIS A 132 -0.34 13.94 -1.89
N CYS A 133 -1.07 13.59 -0.83
CA CYS A 133 -1.77 12.30 -0.75
C CYS A 133 -3.28 12.44 -0.51
N LEU A 134 -3.71 13.50 0.20
CA LEU A 134 -5.11 13.68 0.63
C LEU A 134 -6.12 13.63 -0.53
N GLN A 135 -5.75 14.14 -1.70
CA GLN A 135 -6.62 14.17 -2.87
C GLN A 135 -7.08 12.76 -3.31
N CYS A 136 -6.26 11.72 -3.07
CA CYS A 136 -6.59 10.34 -3.42
C CYS A 136 -6.91 9.49 -2.17
N HIS A 137 -6.10 9.62 -1.12
CA HIS A 137 -6.20 8.78 0.08
C HIS A 137 -7.09 9.35 1.18
N ASN A 138 -7.58 10.58 1.03
CA ASN A 138 -8.39 11.33 1.99
C ASN A 138 -7.72 11.53 3.36
N LEU A 139 -8.34 12.36 4.21
CA LEU A 139 -7.82 12.73 5.53
C LEU A 139 -7.54 11.54 6.45
N ALA A 140 -8.43 10.53 6.46
CA ALA A 140 -8.31 9.35 7.32
C ALA A 140 -7.51 8.20 6.68
N GLY A 141 -6.98 8.36 5.46
CA GLY A 141 -6.31 7.29 4.73
C GLY A 141 -7.27 6.22 4.19
N ASP A 142 -8.55 6.58 3.96
CA ASP A 142 -9.62 5.67 3.55
C ASP A 142 -9.67 5.38 2.04
N GLY A 143 -8.84 6.06 1.24
CA GLY A 143 -8.84 5.90 -0.21
C GLY A 143 -10.01 6.57 -0.94
N GLN A 144 -10.77 7.46 -0.26
CA GLN A 144 -11.97 8.12 -0.78
C GLN A 144 -11.76 9.63 -0.99
N GLY A 145 -10.55 10.05 -1.37
CA GLY A 145 -10.28 11.44 -1.70
C GLY A 145 -11.04 11.89 -2.96
N THR A 146 -11.10 13.19 -3.22
CA THR A 146 -11.89 13.73 -4.35
C THR A 146 -11.36 13.32 -5.74
N ALA A 147 -10.16 12.74 -5.85
CA ALA A 147 -9.63 12.09 -7.06
C ALA A 147 -9.52 10.55 -6.94
N SER A 148 -10.29 9.91 -6.06
CA SER A 148 -10.24 8.46 -5.86
C SER A 148 -11.01 7.63 -6.89
N ASN A 149 -11.77 8.27 -7.79
CA ASN A 149 -12.55 7.62 -8.85
C ASN A 149 -11.65 7.07 -9.98
N VAL A 150 -10.78 6.13 -9.62
CA VAL A 150 -9.78 5.49 -10.49
C VAL A 150 -9.78 3.98 -10.22
N VAL A 151 -9.32 3.19 -11.20
CA VAL A 151 -9.19 1.73 -11.07
C VAL A 151 -7.73 1.33 -11.25
N PRO A 152 -7.12 0.60 -10.29
CA PRO A 152 -7.68 0.24 -8.98
C PRO A 152 -7.85 1.48 -8.08
N PRO A 153 -8.76 1.44 -7.08
CA PRO A 153 -8.94 2.56 -6.16
C PRO A 153 -7.69 2.79 -5.31
N PRO A 154 -7.48 4.01 -4.79
CA PRO A 154 -6.43 4.29 -3.82
C PRO A 154 -6.54 3.37 -2.61
N ARG A 155 -5.40 2.99 -2.03
CA ARG A 155 -5.35 2.10 -0.86
C ARG A 155 -6.07 2.73 0.34
N ASP A 156 -7.06 2.03 0.87
CA ASP A 156 -7.52 2.20 2.24
C ASP A 156 -6.50 1.59 3.21
N MET A 157 -5.75 2.46 3.90
CA MET A 157 -4.68 2.12 4.84
C MET A 157 -5.23 1.65 6.19
N ARG A 158 -6.50 1.93 6.49
CA ARG A 158 -7.12 1.67 7.80
C ARG A 158 -7.35 0.18 8.09
N ARG A 159 -7.03 -0.72 7.17
CA ARG A 159 -6.98 -2.17 7.46
C ARG A 159 -5.63 -2.63 8.03
N GLY A 160 -4.59 -1.79 7.99
CA GLY A 160 -3.23 -2.19 8.38
C GLY A 160 -2.62 -3.28 7.51
N GLN A 161 -3.09 -3.39 6.26
CA GLN A 161 -2.65 -4.39 5.27
C GLN A 161 -2.11 -3.69 4.02
N PHE A 162 -1.00 -4.19 3.48
CA PHE A 162 -0.35 -3.67 2.29
C PHE A 162 -0.03 -4.81 1.32
N LYS A 163 -0.06 -4.51 0.02
CA LYS A 163 0.15 -5.51 -1.04
C LYS A 163 1.64 -5.82 -1.28
N PHE A 164 2.54 -4.87 -1.01
CA PHE A 164 3.93 -4.94 -1.47
C PHE A 164 4.89 -4.90 -0.29
N THR A 165 5.00 -6.02 0.42
CA THR A 165 5.81 -6.16 1.64
C THR A 165 6.99 -7.11 1.45
N THR A 166 8.08 -6.91 2.18
CA THR A 166 9.21 -7.85 2.26
C THR A 166 9.31 -8.52 3.63
N THR A 167 8.22 -8.54 4.40
CA THR A 167 8.22 -9.01 5.80
C THR A 167 7.69 -10.43 5.98
N GLY A 168 7.17 -11.06 4.91
CA GLY A 168 6.45 -12.34 5.05
C GLY A 168 4.99 -12.18 5.49
N GLY A 169 4.54 -10.95 5.75
CA GLY A 169 3.18 -10.65 6.21
C GLY A 169 2.57 -9.44 5.51
N VAL A 170 1.42 -9.00 6.00
CA VAL A 170 0.65 -7.88 5.42
C VAL A 170 1.12 -6.50 5.88
N LYS A 171 2.00 -6.43 6.90
CA LYS A 171 2.59 -5.18 7.39
C LYS A 171 3.93 -4.91 6.70
N PRO A 172 4.09 -3.79 5.99
CA PRO A 172 5.33 -3.42 5.33
C PRO A 172 6.37 -2.93 6.34
N ARG A 173 7.65 -2.96 5.94
CA ARG A 173 8.66 -2.10 6.57
C ARG A 173 8.53 -0.67 6.11
N ARG A 174 9.17 0.25 6.82
CA ARG A 174 9.37 1.63 6.35
C ARG A 174 10.04 1.66 4.98
N SER A 175 11.03 0.79 4.74
CA SER A 175 11.70 0.66 3.45
C SER A 175 10.79 0.20 2.30
N ASP A 176 9.78 -0.64 2.60
CA ASP A 176 8.78 -1.05 1.60
C ASP A 176 7.89 0.13 1.20
N LEU A 177 7.48 0.96 2.18
CA LEU A 177 6.67 2.15 1.97
C LEU A 177 7.46 3.24 1.24
N THR A 178 8.70 3.52 1.63
CA THR A 178 9.54 4.53 0.96
C THR A 178 9.88 4.12 -0.47
N ARG A 179 10.14 2.82 -0.75
CA ARG A 179 10.26 2.31 -2.12
C ARG A 179 8.98 2.52 -2.92
N THR A 180 7.82 2.19 -2.33
CA THR A 180 6.51 2.39 -2.98
C THR A 180 6.27 3.86 -3.32
N LEU A 181 6.63 4.78 -2.43
CA LEU A 181 6.54 6.22 -2.67
C LEU A 181 7.53 6.67 -3.75
N HIS A 182 8.78 6.19 -3.70
CA HIS A 182 9.81 6.53 -4.68
C HIS A 182 9.40 6.12 -6.10
N ASP A 183 8.99 4.86 -6.28
CA ASP A 183 8.73 4.27 -7.60
C ASP A 183 7.30 4.52 -8.10
N GLY A 184 6.36 4.81 -7.19
CA GLY A 184 4.94 4.79 -7.48
C GLY A 184 4.43 3.37 -7.76
N LEU A 185 3.20 3.25 -8.26
CA LEU A 185 2.62 1.96 -8.64
C LEU A 185 2.19 1.99 -10.10
N LYS A 186 3.01 1.38 -10.97
CA LYS A 186 2.76 1.34 -12.42
C LYS A 186 1.38 0.80 -12.77
N GLY A 187 0.74 1.38 -13.79
CA GLY A 187 -0.61 0.98 -14.20
C GLY A 187 -1.68 1.27 -13.14
N THR A 188 -1.43 2.25 -12.26
CA THR A 188 -2.40 2.82 -11.32
C THR A 188 -2.26 4.35 -11.32
N ALA A 189 -3.15 5.05 -10.61
CA ALA A 189 -3.07 6.49 -10.43
C ALA A 189 -2.03 6.94 -9.38
N MET A 190 -1.32 6.03 -8.71
CA MET A 190 -0.30 6.37 -7.71
C MET A 190 1.03 6.72 -8.39
N PRO A 191 1.42 8.00 -8.49
CA PRO A 191 2.62 8.42 -9.20
C PRO A 191 3.89 8.09 -8.41
N ALA A 192 5.04 8.22 -9.09
CA ALA A 192 6.34 8.23 -8.43
C ALA A 192 6.57 9.58 -7.74
N PHE A 193 7.09 9.53 -6.51
CA PHE A 193 7.52 10.69 -5.73
C PHE A 193 9.06 10.74 -5.62
N SER A 194 9.76 10.22 -6.62
CA SER A 194 11.23 10.23 -6.71
C SER A 194 11.82 11.64 -6.69
N LEU A 195 11.05 12.66 -7.12
CA LEU A 195 11.45 14.07 -7.07
C LEU A 195 11.33 14.73 -5.68
N LEU A 196 10.61 14.13 -4.74
CA LEU A 196 10.61 14.61 -3.36
C LEU A 196 11.95 14.28 -2.68
N PRO A 197 12.42 15.05 -1.69
CA PRO A 197 13.54 14.65 -0.85
C PRO A 197 13.27 13.31 -0.15
N GLU A 198 14.31 12.51 0.07
CA GLU A 198 14.17 11.22 0.78
C GLU A 198 13.58 11.39 2.18
N ALA A 199 13.98 12.43 2.91
CA ALA A 199 13.42 12.77 4.20
C ALA A 199 11.91 13.04 4.17
N GLU A 200 11.40 13.69 3.11
CA GLU A 200 9.96 13.93 2.95
C GLU A 200 9.21 12.64 2.61
N ARG A 201 9.79 11.76 1.78
CA ARG A 201 9.22 10.43 1.53
C ARG A 201 9.19 9.57 2.80
N ASP A 202 10.23 9.64 3.63
CA ASP A 202 10.26 8.97 4.92
C ASP A 202 9.16 9.49 5.86
N LEU A 203 8.93 10.80 5.92
CA LEU A 203 7.80 11.38 6.65
C LEU A 203 6.45 10.88 6.11
N LEU A 204 6.25 10.85 4.79
CA LEU A 204 5.02 10.30 4.19
C LEU A 204 4.83 8.80 4.53
N ALA A 205 5.90 8.01 4.52
CA ALA A 205 5.85 6.60 4.93
C ALA A 205 5.44 6.45 6.41
N ARG A 206 6.03 7.26 7.31
CA ARG A 206 5.65 7.29 8.73
C ARG A 206 4.18 7.68 8.91
N PHE A 207 3.69 8.67 8.16
CA PHE A 207 2.29 9.09 8.27
C PHE A 207 1.32 8.02 7.73
N ALA A 208 1.69 7.31 6.66
CA ALA A 208 0.93 6.16 6.18
C ALA A 208 0.86 5.04 7.24
N THR A 209 1.97 4.77 7.95
CA THR A 209 1.98 3.85 9.10
C THR A 209 1.08 4.37 10.23
N TYR A 210 1.17 5.64 10.60
CA TYR A 210 0.30 6.26 11.61
C TYR A 210 -1.19 6.11 11.27
N LEU A 211 -1.60 6.46 10.05
CA LEU A 211 -2.99 6.30 9.58
C LEU A 211 -3.42 4.83 9.60
N SER A 212 -2.50 3.91 9.31
CA SER A 212 -2.77 2.48 9.37
C SER A 212 -2.97 1.97 10.80
N VAL A 213 -2.15 2.41 11.76
CA VAL A 213 -2.29 2.04 13.18
C VAL A 213 -3.61 2.56 13.75
N ARG A 214 -3.88 3.87 13.58
CA ARG A 214 -5.14 4.50 14.01
C ARG A 214 -6.35 3.83 13.35
N GLY A 215 -6.29 3.66 12.04
CA GLY A 215 -7.40 3.13 11.26
C GLY A 215 -7.67 1.64 11.52
N GLN A 216 -6.63 0.82 11.73
CA GLN A 216 -6.80 -0.58 12.07
C GLN A 216 -7.41 -0.74 13.47
N THR A 217 -7.01 0.12 14.42
CA THR A 217 -7.65 0.18 15.74
C THR A 217 -9.15 0.45 15.59
N GLU A 218 -9.52 1.46 14.80
CA GLU A 218 -10.92 1.78 14.50
C GLU A 218 -11.66 0.61 13.83
N PHE A 219 -11.07 0.01 12.79
CA PHE A 219 -11.66 -1.11 12.05
C PHE A 219 -11.96 -2.30 12.96
N GLU A 220 -10.97 -2.72 13.76
CA GLU A 220 -11.09 -3.92 14.61
C GLU A 220 -12.07 -3.68 15.76
N THR A 221 -12.10 -2.49 16.36
CA THR A 221 -13.10 -2.15 17.38
C THR A 221 -14.51 -2.14 16.80
N LEU A 222 -14.74 -1.55 15.62
CA LEU A 222 -16.06 -1.55 14.97
C LEU A 222 -16.50 -2.97 14.57
N ALA A 223 -15.58 -3.79 14.05
CA ALA A 223 -15.86 -5.18 13.71
C ALA A 223 -16.28 -6.00 14.95
N ALA A 224 -15.53 -5.87 16.06
CA ALA A 224 -15.85 -6.54 17.33
C ALA A 224 -17.15 -6.01 17.95
N LEU A 225 -17.45 -4.71 17.81
CA LEU A 225 -18.74 -4.14 18.20
C LEU A 225 -19.90 -4.76 17.42
N GLY A 226 -19.75 -4.92 16.10
CA GLY A 226 -20.77 -5.57 15.26
C GLY A 226 -20.94 -7.06 15.55
N ALA A 227 -19.93 -7.71 16.14
CA ALA A 227 -20.02 -9.09 16.65
C ALA A 227 -20.64 -9.20 18.05
N GLY A 228 -20.78 -8.08 18.78
CA GLY A 228 -21.28 -8.06 20.15
C GLY A 228 -20.21 -8.31 21.23
N ASP A 229 -18.93 -8.33 20.84
CA ASP A 229 -17.81 -8.74 21.70
C ASP A 229 -17.25 -7.60 22.58
N VAL A 230 -17.77 -6.37 22.44
CA VAL A 230 -17.22 -5.17 23.09
C VAL A 230 -18.23 -4.53 24.03
N GLN A 231 -17.92 -4.61 25.33
CA GLN A 231 -18.63 -3.90 26.39
C GLN A 231 -17.97 -2.54 26.68
N ASP A 232 -16.67 -2.54 26.93
CA ASP A 232 -15.86 -1.34 27.15
C ASP A 232 -15.09 -0.98 25.87
N VAL A 233 -15.61 0.00 25.13
CA VAL A 233 -15.02 0.48 23.87
C VAL A 233 -13.63 1.09 24.10
N PRO A 234 -13.45 2.03 25.06
CA PRO A 234 -12.13 2.56 25.37
C PRO A 234 -11.08 1.49 25.68
N ALA A 235 -11.37 0.54 26.59
CA ALA A 235 -10.43 -0.49 26.97
C ALA A 235 -10.07 -1.41 25.80
N PHE A 236 -11.06 -1.81 24.99
CA PHE A 236 -10.83 -2.65 23.82
C PHE A 236 -9.97 -1.94 22.77
N ALA A 237 -10.29 -0.68 22.44
CA ALA A 237 -9.55 0.09 21.45
C ALA A 237 -8.09 0.32 21.90
N SER A 238 -7.84 0.66 23.16
CA SER A 238 -6.48 0.79 23.70
C SER A 238 -5.70 -0.53 23.63
N SER A 239 -6.34 -1.65 23.98
CA SER A 239 -5.73 -2.97 23.89
C SER A 239 -5.37 -3.34 22.44
N ARG A 240 -6.27 -3.06 21.49
CA ARG A 240 -5.98 -3.29 20.07
C ARG A 240 -4.88 -2.38 19.54
N ALA A 241 -4.88 -1.10 19.90
CA ALA A 241 -3.83 -0.17 19.53
C ALA A 241 -2.43 -0.67 19.97
N LYS A 242 -2.33 -1.20 21.21
CA LYS A 242 -1.09 -1.81 21.72
C LYS A 242 -0.62 -2.95 20.81
N VAL A 243 -1.50 -3.93 20.56
CA VAL A 243 -1.17 -5.09 19.72
C VAL A 243 -0.74 -4.66 18.32
N ILE A 244 -1.47 -3.73 17.71
CA ILE A 244 -1.19 -3.26 16.35
C ILE A 244 0.19 -2.60 16.28
N VAL A 245 0.53 -1.73 17.23
CA VAL A 245 1.87 -1.09 17.26
C VAL A 245 2.97 -2.15 17.40
N THR A 246 2.81 -3.14 18.28
CA THR A 246 3.77 -4.24 18.43
C THR A 246 3.90 -5.07 17.14
N GLU A 247 2.81 -5.34 16.42
CA GLU A 247 2.85 -6.03 15.13
C GLU A 247 3.62 -5.24 14.06
N TRP A 248 3.46 -3.91 14.03
CA TRP A 248 4.21 -3.02 13.15
C TRP A 248 5.70 -3.00 13.49
N GLU A 249 6.04 -2.94 14.77
CA GLU A 249 7.43 -3.03 15.23
C GLU A 249 8.07 -4.36 14.85
N LYS A 250 7.34 -5.47 15.03
CA LYS A 250 7.79 -6.79 14.60
C LYS A 250 8.06 -6.84 13.10
N ALA A 251 7.21 -6.21 12.29
CA ALA A 251 7.39 -6.16 10.84
C ALA A 251 8.62 -5.33 10.44
N GLU A 252 8.83 -4.17 11.08
CA GLU A 252 9.99 -3.30 10.88
C GLU A 252 11.29 -4.03 11.23
N ASN A 253 11.31 -4.76 12.34
CA ASN A 253 12.47 -5.50 12.85
C ASN A 253 12.68 -6.88 12.20
N ALA A 254 11.81 -7.28 11.26
CA ALA A 254 11.99 -8.57 10.59
C ALA A 254 13.35 -8.60 9.84
N PRO A 255 14.02 -9.75 9.76
CA PRO A 255 15.27 -9.86 8.99
C PRO A 255 14.99 -9.73 7.48
N PRO A 256 15.94 -9.26 6.65
CA PRO A 256 15.80 -9.28 5.19
C PRO A 256 15.33 -10.66 4.69
N LEU A 257 14.57 -10.66 3.58
CA LEU A 257 14.06 -11.91 3.02
C LEU A 257 15.22 -12.85 2.68
N PRO A 258 15.27 -14.08 3.25
CA PRO A 258 16.29 -15.04 2.90
C PRO A 258 16.28 -15.35 1.39
N GLY A 259 17.46 -15.44 0.78
CA GLY A 259 17.62 -15.78 -0.62
C GLY A 259 17.38 -14.65 -1.63
N ILE A 260 16.96 -13.45 -1.19
CA ILE A 260 16.66 -12.32 -2.08
C ILE A 260 17.90 -11.70 -2.74
N ALA A 261 19.09 -11.97 -2.22
CA ALA A 261 20.35 -11.52 -2.77
C ALA A 261 21.50 -12.46 -2.36
N PRO A 262 22.53 -12.62 -3.21
CA PRO A 262 22.61 -12.10 -4.58
C PRO A 262 21.66 -12.84 -5.55
N GLU A 263 21.27 -12.18 -6.66
CA GLU A 263 20.64 -12.87 -7.79
C GLU A 263 21.64 -13.88 -8.37
N PRO A 264 21.24 -15.14 -8.64
CA PRO A 264 22.10 -16.10 -9.30
C PRO A 264 22.56 -15.60 -10.67
N ASP A 265 23.86 -15.73 -10.95
CA ASP A 265 24.38 -15.55 -12.29
C ASP A 265 23.95 -16.74 -13.15
N ASP A 266 23.06 -16.47 -14.11
CA ASP A 266 22.55 -17.46 -15.05
C ASP A 266 23.15 -17.26 -16.45
N GLY A 267 24.22 -16.48 -16.56
CA GLY A 267 24.82 -16.07 -17.82
C GLY A 267 24.06 -14.95 -18.52
N GLU A 268 24.61 -14.53 -19.65
CA GLU A 268 24.06 -13.47 -20.49
C GLU A 268 22.71 -13.86 -21.11
N PRO A 269 21.88 -12.88 -21.51
CA PRO A 269 20.68 -13.13 -22.30
C PRO A 269 20.96 -14.04 -23.50
N GLU A 270 20.05 -14.98 -23.76
CA GLU A 270 20.11 -15.98 -24.84
C GLU A 270 21.19 -17.06 -24.67
N SER A 271 21.97 -17.04 -23.58
CA SER A 271 22.95 -18.09 -23.28
C SER A 271 22.29 -19.43 -22.92
N PRO A 272 22.99 -20.58 -23.12
CA PRO A 272 22.46 -21.89 -22.73
C PRO A 272 22.07 -21.99 -21.25
N THR A 273 22.85 -21.37 -20.35
CA THR A 273 22.59 -21.36 -18.91
C THR A 273 21.33 -20.56 -18.55
N GLN A 274 21.12 -19.42 -19.22
CA GLN A 274 19.92 -18.61 -19.02
C GLN A 274 18.70 -19.36 -19.55
N ALA A 275 18.83 -20.01 -20.72
CA ALA A 275 17.78 -20.82 -21.31
C ALA A 275 17.34 -21.97 -20.39
N GLU A 276 18.28 -22.63 -19.70
CA GLU A 276 17.96 -23.65 -18.70
C GLU A 276 17.22 -23.09 -17.48
N ALA A 277 17.64 -21.92 -16.97
CA ALA A 277 16.94 -21.24 -15.87
C ALA A 277 15.49 -20.89 -16.25
N VAL A 278 15.29 -20.37 -17.48
CA VAL A 278 13.96 -20.06 -18.02
C VAL A 278 13.09 -21.32 -18.14
N ARG A 279 13.64 -22.46 -18.59
CA ARG A 279 12.90 -23.74 -18.67
C ARG A 279 12.48 -24.26 -17.29
N ARG A 280 13.36 -24.18 -16.29
CA ARG A 280 13.02 -24.55 -14.91
C ARG A 280 11.91 -23.67 -14.36
N GLY A 281 11.99 -22.35 -14.57
CA GLY A 281 10.95 -21.41 -14.18
C GLY A 281 9.60 -21.66 -14.88
N PHE A 282 9.63 -21.93 -16.19
CA PHE A 282 8.44 -22.31 -16.97
C PHE A 282 7.76 -23.57 -16.40
N THR A 283 8.56 -24.57 -16.04
CA THR A 283 8.07 -25.84 -15.46
C THR A 283 7.36 -25.60 -14.12
N LEU A 284 7.96 -24.76 -13.26
CA LEU A 284 7.35 -24.37 -11.98
C LEU A 284 6.06 -23.56 -12.19
N PHE A 285 6.07 -22.60 -13.11
CA PHE A 285 4.92 -21.73 -13.37
C PHE A 285 3.69 -22.49 -13.88
N THR A 286 3.93 -23.50 -14.72
CA THR A 286 2.89 -24.30 -15.38
C THR A 286 2.59 -25.64 -14.69
N ALA A 287 3.20 -25.87 -13.52
CA ALA A 287 2.98 -27.09 -12.76
C ALA A 287 1.49 -27.31 -12.49
N LYS A 288 1.02 -28.55 -12.59
CA LYS A 288 -0.37 -28.91 -12.26
C LYS A 288 -0.49 -29.24 -10.77
N ALA A 289 -0.22 -28.25 -9.94
CA ALA A 289 -0.30 -28.34 -8.48
C ALA A 289 -1.27 -27.30 -7.93
N ASP A 290 -1.74 -27.51 -6.69
CA ASP A 290 -2.46 -26.48 -5.96
C ASP A 290 -1.59 -25.23 -5.83
N ASN A 291 -2.21 -24.05 -5.96
CA ASN A 291 -1.51 -22.75 -5.99
C ASN A 291 -0.51 -22.54 -7.13
N ALA A 292 -0.52 -23.37 -8.18
CA ALA A 292 0.31 -23.12 -9.34
C ALA A 292 0.01 -21.75 -9.99
N CYS A 293 1.05 -21.05 -10.41
CA CYS A 293 0.96 -19.67 -10.88
C CYS A 293 -0.06 -19.52 -12.03
N ILE A 294 -0.07 -20.47 -12.96
CA ILE A 294 -0.95 -20.51 -14.13
C ILE A 294 -2.45 -20.57 -13.78
N THR A 295 -2.83 -21.04 -12.58
CA THR A 295 -4.25 -21.12 -12.17
C THR A 295 -4.89 -19.74 -12.05
N CYS A 296 -4.11 -18.73 -11.65
CA CYS A 296 -4.57 -17.35 -11.53
C CYS A 296 -4.01 -16.47 -12.65
N HIS A 297 -2.76 -16.68 -13.05
CA HIS A 297 -2.14 -16.05 -14.21
C HIS A 297 -2.37 -16.88 -15.48
N GLY A 298 -3.63 -17.24 -15.75
CA GLY A 298 -4.01 -18.07 -16.90
C GLY A 298 -3.56 -17.44 -18.22
N ASP A 299 -3.04 -18.26 -19.13
CA ASP A 299 -2.37 -17.80 -20.37
C ASP A 299 -1.32 -16.71 -20.05
N PHE A 300 -0.48 -16.99 -19.04
CA PHE A 300 0.57 -16.09 -18.54
C PHE A 300 0.06 -14.70 -18.11
N GLY A 301 -1.23 -14.63 -17.75
CA GLY A 301 -1.93 -13.43 -17.29
C GLY A 301 -2.79 -12.74 -18.35
N ARG A 302 -2.83 -13.23 -19.60
CA ARG A 302 -3.76 -12.75 -20.64
C ARG A 302 -5.20 -13.15 -20.38
N LYS A 303 -5.40 -14.29 -19.70
CA LYS A 303 -6.69 -14.80 -19.22
C LYS A 303 -6.68 -14.92 -17.71
N PRO A 304 -6.62 -13.79 -16.98
CA PRO A 304 -6.43 -13.80 -15.54
C PRO A 304 -7.70 -14.25 -14.81
N ALA A 305 -7.54 -15.07 -13.77
CA ALA A 305 -8.62 -15.37 -12.85
C ALA A 305 -8.78 -14.20 -11.85
N LEU A 306 -9.93 -13.53 -11.89
CA LEU A 306 -10.21 -12.41 -10.98
C LEU A 306 -10.38 -12.90 -9.54
N ARG A 307 -9.98 -12.08 -8.58
CA ARG A 307 -10.13 -12.35 -7.14
C ARG A 307 -10.65 -11.11 -6.43
N TYR A 308 -11.43 -11.31 -5.37
CA TYR A 308 -11.66 -10.23 -4.40
C TYR A 308 -10.39 -10.00 -3.60
N ASP A 309 -9.99 -8.75 -3.43
CA ASP A 309 -9.00 -8.37 -2.45
C ASP A 309 -9.64 -8.13 -1.07
N VAL A 310 -8.84 -8.06 -0.01
CA VAL A 310 -9.36 -7.94 1.36
C VAL A 310 -10.20 -6.69 1.60
N TRP A 311 -10.18 -5.71 0.69
CA TRP A 311 -11.04 -4.52 0.74
C TRP A 311 -12.37 -4.72 0.01
N GLY A 312 -12.62 -5.90 -0.56
CA GLY A 312 -13.84 -6.23 -1.30
C GLY A 312 -13.84 -5.77 -2.76
N THR A 313 -12.75 -5.17 -3.22
CA THR A 313 -12.59 -4.75 -4.62
C THR A 313 -11.96 -5.85 -5.44
N VAL A 314 -11.93 -5.70 -6.76
CA VAL A 314 -11.43 -6.76 -7.65
C VAL A 314 -9.94 -6.59 -7.93
N ALA A 315 -9.17 -7.59 -7.53
CA ALA A 315 -7.79 -7.77 -7.96
C ALA A 315 -7.73 -8.56 -9.27
N LYS A 316 -7.11 -7.95 -10.28
CA LYS A 316 -6.77 -8.58 -11.55
C LYS A 316 -5.28 -8.98 -11.55
N PRO A 317 -4.94 -10.28 -11.64
CA PRO A 317 -3.59 -10.73 -11.92
C PRO A 317 -2.99 -10.02 -13.15
N ALA A 318 -1.72 -9.65 -13.08
CA ALA A 318 -1.05 -8.96 -14.17
C ALA A 318 -0.90 -9.86 -15.41
N ASP A 319 -1.03 -9.27 -16.59
CA ASP A 319 -0.58 -9.87 -17.85
C ASP A 319 0.95 -9.82 -17.89
N LEU A 320 1.59 -10.93 -17.54
CA LEU A 320 3.05 -11.02 -17.41
C LEU A 320 3.77 -10.99 -18.76
N THR A 321 3.02 -10.99 -19.87
CA THR A 321 3.56 -10.93 -21.22
C THR A 321 3.67 -9.50 -21.75
N THR A 322 3.18 -8.54 -20.98
CA THR A 322 3.35 -7.11 -21.24
C THR A 322 4.55 -6.57 -20.43
N PRO A 323 5.44 -5.75 -21.02
CA PRO A 323 6.56 -5.17 -20.28
C PRO A 323 6.07 -4.20 -19.20
N ASN A 324 6.84 -4.06 -18.11
CA ASN A 324 6.61 -3.07 -17.04
C ASN A 324 5.29 -3.21 -16.24
N VAL A 325 4.70 -4.39 -16.15
CA VAL A 325 3.43 -4.64 -15.42
C VAL A 325 3.56 -4.81 -13.91
N PHE A 326 4.78 -4.97 -13.37
CA PHE A 326 4.99 -5.23 -11.95
C PHE A 326 4.73 -3.97 -11.10
N LYS A 327 3.60 -3.96 -10.42
CA LYS A 327 3.19 -2.84 -9.54
C LYS A 327 4.12 -2.66 -8.34
N GLY A 328 4.61 -3.76 -7.77
CA GLY A 328 5.42 -3.76 -6.55
C GLY A 328 6.93 -3.56 -6.76
N GLY A 329 7.36 -3.13 -7.95
CA GLY A 329 8.76 -2.99 -8.35
C GLY A 329 9.14 -3.95 -9.49
N LYS A 330 10.02 -3.50 -10.39
CA LYS A 330 10.48 -4.28 -11.56
C LYS A 330 11.83 -4.97 -11.35
N ASN A 331 12.50 -4.68 -10.23
CA ASN A 331 13.80 -5.26 -9.98
C ASN A 331 13.63 -6.75 -9.65
N PRO A 332 14.63 -7.59 -9.99
CA PRO A 332 14.58 -9.02 -9.71
C PRO A 332 14.21 -9.35 -8.25
N ALA A 333 14.80 -8.64 -7.29
CA ALA A 333 14.49 -8.76 -5.87
C ALA A 333 13.02 -8.45 -5.51
N ASP A 334 12.39 -7.50 -6.20
CA ASP A 334 10.98 -7.15 -5.95
C ASP A 334 10.06 -8.28 -6.43
N VAL A 335 10.36 -8.88 -7.59
CA VAL A 335 9.63 -10.05 -8.11
C VAL A 335 9.87 -11.26 -7.21
N PHE A 336 11.10 -11.48 -6.75
CA PHE A 336 11.45 -12.53 -5.79
C PHE A 336 10.59 -12.43 -4.53
N ALA A 337 10.48 -11.23 -3.95
CA ALA A 337 9.66 -11.01 -2.78
C ALA A 337 8.18 -11.40 -3.03
N ARG A 338 7.62 -11.05 -4.18
CA ARG A 338 6.22 -11.41 -4.51
C ARG A 338 6.00 -12.92 -4.66
N VAL A 339 6.98 -13.66 -5.16
CA VAL A 339 6.88 -15.12 -5.25
C VAL A 339 7.10 -15.77 -3.88
N ARG A 340 8.14 -15.37 -3.16
CA ARG A 340 8.50 -15.98 -1.86
C ARG A 340 7.45 -15.73 -0.78
N VAL A 341 6.96 -14.49 -0.65
CA VAL A 341 6.00 -14.12 0.43
C VAL A 341 4.58 -13.84 -0.04
N GLY A 342 4.32 -13.94 -1.35
CA GLY A 342 2.99 -13.73 -1.91
C GLY A 342 2.53 -12.28 -1.90
N ILE A 343 1.24 -12.11 -2.18
CA ILE A 343 0.47 -10.88 -1.94
C ILE A 343 -0.82 -11.31 -1.21
N PRO A 344 -0.75 -11.56 0.11
CA PRO A 344 -1.87 -12.16 0.85
C PRO A 344 -3.16 -11.36 0.71
N ALA A 345 -3.05 -10.03 0.65
CA ALA A 345 -4.19 -9.12 0.53
C ALA A 345 -5.01 -9.28 -0.77
N VAL A 346 -4.50 -10.00 -1.78
CA VAL A 346 -5.24 -10.34 -3.01
C VAL A 346 -5.40 -11.85 -3.21
N GLY A 347 -5.08 -12.65 -2.20
CA GLY A 347 -5.11 -14.11 -2.28
C GLY A 347 -4.00 -14.72 -3.14
N MET A 348 -2.92 -13.98 -3.45
CA MET A 348 -1.72 -14.58 -4.04
C MET A 348 -0.89 -15.21 -2.91
N PRO A 349 -0.74 -16.54 -2.87
CA PRO A 349 -0.10 -17.24 -1.77
C PRO A 349 1.41 -17.02 -1.74
N ALA A 350 2.01 -17.23 -0.57
CA ALA A 350 3.45 -17.38 -0.43
C ALA A 350 3.88 -18.79 -0.85
N HIS A 351 5.15 -18.92 -1.27
CA HIS A 351 5.76 -20.21 -1.62
C HIS A 351 6.99 -20.51 -0.74
N PRO A 352 6.81 -20.73 0.58
CA PRO A 352 7.92 -21.05 1.49
C PRO A 352 8.52 -22.44 1.24
N GLU A 353 7.80 -23.33 0.57
CA GLU A 353 8.24 -24.67 0.20
C GLU A 353 9.29 -24.67 -0.92
N MET A 354 9.34 -23.60 -1.73
CA MET A 354 10.29 -23.48 -2.83
C MET A 354 11.66 -23.06 -2.31
N THR A 355 12.70 -23.77 -2.75
CA THR A 355 14.10 -23.36 -2.55
C THR A 355 14.38 -21.98 -3.16
N ASP A 356 15.41 -21.29 -2.68
CA ASP A 356 15.82 -19.98 -3.23
C ASP A 356 16.08 -20.06 -4.74
N ARG A 357 16.73 -21.14 -5.19
CA ARG A 357 16.98 -21.38 -6.62
C ARG A 357 15.69 -21.49 -7.44
N GLN A 358 14.68 -22.19 -6.93
CA GLN A 358 13.39 -22.34 -7.61
C GLN A 358 12.65 -21.01 -7.73
N VAL A 359 12.67 -20.19 -6.68
CA VAL A 359 12.10 -18.84 -6.73
C VAL A 359 12.84 -17.98 -7.76
N TRP A 360 14.17 -18.06 -7.81
CA TRP A 360 14.97 -17.35 -8.81
C TRP A 360 14.70 -17.82 -10.25
N ASP A 361 14.52 -19.12 -10.47
CA ASP A 361 14.14 -19.65 -11.78
C ASP A 361 12.77 -19.10 -12.23
N LEU A 362 11.79 -18.99 -11.31
CA LEU A 362 10.51 -18.33 -11.58
C LEU A 362 10.69 -16.83 -11.90
N VAL A 363 11.53 -16.11 -11.15
CA VAL A 363 11.83 -14.70 -11.40
C VAL A 363 12.42 -14.52 -12.79
N ARG A 364 13.39 -15.37 -13.19
CA ARG A 364 13.98 -15.36 -14.54
C ARG A 364 12.92 -15.58 -15.62
N PHE A 365 12.11 -16.62 -15.48
CA PHE A 365 11.06 -16.91 -16.44
C PHE A 365 10.06 -15.75 -16.57
N VAL A 366 9.51 -15.27 -15.45
CA VAL A 366 8.50 -14.20 -15.42
C VAL A 366 9.03 -12.89 -16.00
N ARG A 367 10.30 -12.55 -15.79
CA ARG A 367 10.92 -11.35 -16.37
C ARG A 367 11.23 -11.48 -17.86
N SER A 368 11.41 -12.70 -18.36
CA SER A 368 11.66 -12.99 -19.78
C SER A 368 10.36 -13.06 -20.61
N LEU A 369 9.21 -13.28 -19.96
CA LEU A 369 7.90 -13.41 -20.63
C LEU A 369 7.58 -12.28 -21.63
N PRO A 370 7.81 -10.99 -21.32
CA PRO A 370 7.55 -9.90 -22.28
C PRO A 370 8.44 -9.86 -23.51
N TYR A 371 9.51 -10.66 -23.56
CA TYR A 371 10.54 -10.64 -24.59
C TYR A 371 10.63 -12.01 -25.28
N PRO A 372 9.75 -12.31 -26.27
CA PRO A 372 9.69 -13.63 -26.90
C PRO A 372 11.03 -14.13 -27.44
N ARG A 373 11.92 -13.23 -27.89
CA ARG A 373 13.24 -13.60 -28.42
C ARG A 373 14.19 -14.13 -27.34
N GLU A 374 14.03 -13.71 -26.10
CA GLU A 374 14.82 -14.18 -24.95
C GLU A 374 14.32 -15.53 -24.40
N LEU A 375 13.16 -16.01 -24.87
CA LEU A 375 12.64 -17.31 -24.48
C LEU A 375 13.28 -18.43 -25.30
N PRO A 376 13.65 -19.56 -24.67
CA PRO A 376 14.05 -20.77 -25.38
C PRO A 376 12.97 -21.21 -26.38
N PRO A 377 13.32 -21.74 -27.57
CA PRO A 377 12.34 -22.03 -28.62
C PRO A 377 11.16 -22.90 -28.18
N ASP A 378 11.41 -23.89 -27.32
CA ASP A 378 10.40 -24.78 -26.73
C ASP A 378 9.44 -24.03 -25.79
N VAL A 379 9.97 -23.16 -24.91
CA VAL A 379 9.17 -22.32 -24.01
C VAL A 379 8.41 -21.27 -24.82
N ARG A 380 9.04 -20.63 -25.81
CA ARG A 380 8.41 -19.64 -26.68
C ARG A 380 7.21 -20.23 -27.42
N ALA A 381 7.35 -21.41 -28.01
CA ALA A 381 6.26 -22.09 -28.72
C ALA A 381 5.06 -22.37 -27.79
N ALA A 382 5.31 -22.65 -26.51
CA ALA A 382 4.25 -22.86 -25.52
C ALA A 382 3.59 -21.54 -25.05
N VAL A 383 4.37 -20.46 -24.88
CA VAL A 383 3.87 -19.16 -24.40
C VAL A 383 3.21 -18.33 -25.51
N TYR A 384 3.72 -18.44 -26.74
CA TYR A 384 3.35 -17.70 -27.93
C TYR A 384 3.13 -18.65 -29.13
N PRO A 385 2.07 -19.48 -29.11
CA PRO A 385 1.83 -20.42 -30.19
C PRO A 385 1.63 -19.67 -31.52
N GLY A 386 2.41 -20.05 -32.54
CA GLY A 386 2.34 -19.48 -33.89
C GLY A 386 3.14 -18.20 -34.14
N GLN A 387 4.01 -17.80 -33.20
CA GLN A 387 4.97 -16.68 -33.37
C GLN A 387 6.41 -17.15 -33.51
#